data_AF-A0A7S1AHF3-F1
#
_entry.id   AF-A0A7S1AHF3-F1
#
_cell.length_a   1.000
_cell.length_b   1.000
_cell.length_c   1.000
_cell.angle_alpha   90.00
_cell.angle_beta   90.00
_cell.angle_gamma   90.00
#
_symmetry.space_group_name_H-M   'P 1'
#
loop_
_entity.id
_entity.type
_entity.pdbx_description
1 polymer ?
#
loop_
_entity_poly.entity_id
_entity_poly.type
_entity_poly.pdbx_seq_one_letter_code
_entity_poly.pdbx_strand_id
1 'polypeptide(L)'
;GINWWDVGQVLFNIHTVYGILFVVYIFLMVISLLNIVTGICVSGAMEMAQLDRDLMLQVEMDRRGSHMEELQRVFATFDQDDTGGVTLHQFETSLAHPEVAALFSVLGLDVSDPRSFFETLDIDHNRVLEVDEFVMGCLRLQGLAKAMDVATVMHEATKVFNRTRSAAQRTETLLARVEHLLGQAVASQGRTDNLGTRAPPDTVPIDSASDTSYIQVSSL
;
A
#
# COMPACT_ATOMS: atom_id res chain seq x y z
N GLY A 1 68.26 0.28 -10.92
CA GLY A 1 67.80 1.32 -11.86
C GLY A 1 68.75 2.50 -11.78
N ILE A 2 68.98 3.21 -12.88
CA ILE A 2 69.79 4.44 -12.90
C ILE A 2 69.04 5.53 -12.12
N ASN A 3 69.74 6.36 -11.35
CA ASN A 3 69.12 7.45 -10.62
C ASN A 3 68.67 8.53 -11.61
N TRP A 4 67.42 9.00 -11.47
CA TRP A 4 66.86 10.04 -12.33
C TRP A 4 67.63 11.35 -12.20
N TRP A 5 68.24 11.58 -11.04
CA TRP A 5 69.12 12.71 -10.81
C TRP A 5 70.37 12.70 -11.70
N ASP A 6 71.00 11.53 -11.88
CA ASP A 6 72.19 11.38 -12.72
C ASP A 6 71.88 11.68 -14.19
N VAL A 7 70.72 11.22 -14.66
CA VAL A 7 70.21 11.50 -16.01
C VAL A 7 69.87 12.99 -16.17
N GLY A 8 69.22 13.58 -15.17
CA GLY A 8 68.87 14.99 -15.15
C GLY A 8 70.10 15.90 -15.25
N GLN A 9 71.15 15.61 -14.46
CA GLN A 9 72.40 16.37 -14.49
C GLN A 9 73.06 16.39 -15.88
N VAL A 10 73.09 15.24 -16.57
CA VAL A 10 73.62 15.16 -17.94
C VAL A 10 72.77 16.00 -18.91
N LEU A 11 71.45 16.00 -18.77
CA LEU A 11 70.55 16.80 -19.61
C LEU A 11 70.71 18.31 -19.39
N PHE A 12 70.89 18.74 -18.14
CA PHE A 12 71.14 20.16 -17.82
C PHE A 12 72.49 20.64 -18.38
N ASN A 13 73.49 19.77 -18.43
CA ASN A 13 74.80 20.08 -19.02
C ASN A 13 74.74 20.29 -20.54
N ILE A 14 73.75 19.71 -21.24
CA ILE A 14 73.55 19.91 -22.68
C ILE A 14 72.78 21.21 -22.93
N HIS A 15 71.59 21.34 -22.35
CA HIS A 15 70.78 22.56 -22.45
C HIS A 15 69.69 22.58 -21.38
N THR A 16 69.50 23.72 -20.71
CA THR A 16 68.56 23.90 -19.59
C THR A 16 67.12 23.51 -19.95
N VAL A 17 66.69 23.74 -21.20
CA VAL A 17 65.34 23.40 -21.66
C VAL A 17 65.07 21.89 -21.60
N TYR A 18 66.05 21.04 -21.92
CA TYR A 18 65.88 19.59 -21.83
C TYR A 18 65.75 19.13 -20.38
N GLY A 19 66.52 19.73 -19.46
CA GLY A 19 66.39 19.48 -18.03
C GLY A 19 65.02 19.88 -17.48
N ILE A 20 64.49 21.06 -17.87
CA ILE A 20 63.14 21.51 -17.47
C ILE A 20 62.05 20.56 -18.00
N LEU A 21 62.10 20.19 -19.28
CA LEU A 21 61.15 19.24 -19.87
C LEU A 21 61.20 17.88 -19.18
N PHE A 22 62.39 17.41 -18.80
CA PHE A 22 62.56 16.16 -18.07
C PHE A 22 61.95 16.22 -16.67
N VAL A 23 62.14 17.32 -15.93
CA VAL A 23 61.51 17.52 -14.61
C VAL A 23 59.98 17.57 -14.72
N VAL A 24 59.45 18.30 -15.70
CA VAL A 24 57.99 18.34 -15.95
C VAL A 24 57.46 16.95 -16.30
N TYR A 25 58.19 16.19 -17.12
CA TYR A 25 57.84 14.81 -17.44
C TYR A 25 57.77 13.92 -16.20
N ILE A 26 58.78 13.96 -15.33
CA ILE A 26 58.79 13.20 -14.07
C ILE A 26 57.60 13.59 -13.19
N PHE A 27 57.37 14.89 -13.03
CA PHE A 27 56.29 15.41 -12.22
C PHE A 27 54.92 14.90 -12.70
N LEU A 28 54.66 14.98 -14.01
CA LEU A 28 53.44 14.47 -14.63
C LEU A 28 53.32 12.95 -14.50
N MET A 29 54.41 12.20 -14.68
CA MET A 29 54.43 10.74 -14.51
C MET A 29 54.12 10.32 -13.08
N VAL A 30 54.72 10.97 -12.07
CA VAL A 30 54.50 10.65 -10.65
C VAL A 30 53.07 10.98 -10.24
N ILE A 31 52.54 12.14 -10.65
CA ILE A 31 51.14 12.51 -10.39
C ILE A 31 50.20 11.51 -11.06
N SER A 32 50.47 11.13 -12.31
CA SER A 32 49.65 10.17 -13.04
C SER A 32 49.63 8.82 -12.34
N LEU A 33 50.81 8.31 -11.94
CA LEU A 33 50.93 7.05 -11.22
C LEU A 33 50.21 7.11 -9.85
N LEU A 34 50.39 8.20 -9.10
CA LEU A 34 49.75 8.38 -7.80
C LEU A 34 48.23 8.41 -7.94
N ASN A 35 47.69 9.08 -8.95
CA ASN A 35 46.26 9.11 -9.25
C ASN A 35 45.72 7.74 -9.64
N ILE A 36 46.47 6.96 -10.43
CA ILE A 36 46.09 5.58 -10.79
C ILE A 36 46.03 4.69 -9.55
N VAL A 37 47.08 4.70 -8.72
CA VAL A 37 47.14 3.88 -7.49
C VAL A 37 46.03 4.29 -6.53
N THR A 38 45.84 5.60 -6.33
CA THR A 38 44.75 6.12 -5.48
C THR A 38 43.40 5.68 -6.02
N GLY A 39 43.18 5.72 -7.34
CA GLY A 39 41.96 5.24 -7.97
C GLY A 39 41.70 3.77 -7.64
N ILE A 40 42.69 2.89 -7.80
CA ILE A 40 42.56 1.46 -7.49
C ILE A 40 42.26 1.24 -6.00
N CYS A 41 42.97 1.94 -5.11
CA CYS A 41 42.75 1.82 -3.66
C CYS A 41 41.35 2.29 -3.25
N VAL A 42 40.87 3.41 -3.81
CA VAL A 42 39.53 3.94 -3.54
C VAL A 42 38.46 2.99 -4.10
N SER A 43 38.64 2.47 -5.30
CA SER A 43 37.73 1.47 -5.88
C SER A 43 37.64 0.21 -5.00
N GLY A 44 38.78 -0.33 -4.56
CA GLY A 44 38.81 -1.48 -3.65
C GLY A 44 38.16 -1.18 -2.29
N ALA A 45 38.42 -0.01 -1.70
CA ALA A 45 37.79 0.40 -0.45
C ALA A 45 36.27 0.56 -0.60
N MET A 46 35.81 1.09 -1.73
CA MET A 46 34.39 1.31 -2.01
C MET A 46 33.65 -0.01 -2.28
N GLU A 47 34.28 -0.96 -2.98
CA GLU A 47 33.76 -2.32 -3.18
C GLU A 47 33.61 -3.07 -1.85
N MET A 48 34.61 -3.00 -0.97
CA MET A 48 34.51 -3.61 0.37
C MET A 48 33.40 -2.98 1.21
N ALA A 49 33.23 -1.66 1.14
CA ALA A 49 32.13 -0.96 1.82
C ALA A 49 30.75 -1.25 1.20
N GLN A 50 30.68 -1.73 -0.05
CA GLN A 50 29.44 -2.23 -0.65
C GLN A 50 29.15 -3.66 -0.22
N LEU A 51 30.15 -4.54 -0.25
CA LEU A 51 30.03 -5.93 0.19
C LEU A 51 29.55 -6.03 1.64
N ASP A 52 30.10 -5.20 2.54
CA ASP A 52 29.69 -5.17 3.96
C ASP A 52 28.22 -4.77 4.12
N ARG A 53 27.75 -3.80 3.33
CA ARG A 53 26.34 -3.41 3.30
C ARG A 53 25.45 -4.53 2.76
N ASP A 54 25.83 -5.15 1.64
CA ASP A 54 25.04 -6.22 1.03
C ASP A 54 24.95 -7.45 1.93
N LEU A 55 26.05 -7.81 2.59
CA LEU A 55 26.09 -8.90 3.57
C LEU A 55 25.23 -8.58 4.79
N MET A 56 25.30 -7.35 5.30
CA MET A 56 24.44 -6.90 6.40
C MET A 56 22.95 -6.94 6.01
N LEU A 57 22.61 -6.54 4.78
CA LEU A 57 21.24 -6.64 4.25
C LEU A 57 20.76 -8.09 4.15
N GLN A 58 21.61 -9.01 3.68
CA GLN A 58 21.27 -10.43 3.61
C GLN A 58 21.04 -11.04 4.99
N VAL A 59 21.93 -10.78 5.96
CA VAL A 59 21.79 -11.28 7.34
C VAL A 59 20.46 -10.81 7.96
N GLU A 60 20.10 -9.55 7.72
CA GLU A 60 18.84 -8.98 8.19
C GLU A 60 17.62 -9.61 7.49
N MET A 61 17.70 -9.87 6.18
CA MET A 61 16.63 -10.55 5.44
C MET A 61 16.46 -12.01 5.85
N ASP A 62 17.54 -12.76 6.04
CA ASP A 62 17.51 -14.16 6.48
C ASP A 62 16.95 -14.29 7.89
N ARG A 63 17.37 -13.38 8.79
CA ARG A 63 16.82 -13.30 10.15
C ARG A 63 15.31 -13.04 10.12
N ARG A 64 14.83 -12.17 9.23
CA ARG A 64 13.39 -11.92 9.05
C ARG A 64 12.64 -13.14 8.50
N GLY A 65 13.20 -13.80 7.48
CA GLY A 65 12.62 -15.00 6.90
C GLY A 65 12.47 -16.12 7.92
N SER A 66 13.52 -16.36 8.70
CA SER A 66 13.50 -17.39 9.76
C SER A 66 12.44 -17.10 10.82
N HIS A 67 12.27 -15.85 11.26
CA HIS A 67 11.23 -15.49 12.23
C HIS A 67 9.82 -15.65 11.65
N MET A 68 9.64 -15.32 10.37
CA MET A 68 8.36 -15.49 9.68
C MET A 68 7.99 -16.97 9.54
N GLU A 69 8.94 -17.83 9.15
CA GLU A 69 8.72 -19.29 9.09
C GLU A 69 8.40 -19.88 10.46
N GLU A 70 9.09 -19.43 11.52
CA GLU A 70 8.86 -19.91 12.87
C GLU A 70 7.47 -19.49 13.39
N LEU A 71 7.06 -18.25 13.15
CA LEU A 71 5.71 -17.76 13.45
C LEU A 71 4.62 -18.51 12.66
N GLN A 72 4.86 -18.81 11.38
CA GLN A 72 3.93 -19.63 10.59
C GLN A 72 3.78 -21.04 11.16
N ARG A 73 4.88 -21.65 11.63
CA ARG A 73 4.82 -22.96 12.31
C ARG A 73 4.03 -22.88 13.60
N VAL A 74 4.18 -21.80 14.39
CA VAL A 74 3.38 -21.58 15.59
C VAL A 74 1.90 -21.46 15.23
N PHE A 75 1.57 -20.69 14.20
CA PHE A 75 0.19 -20.53 13.74
C PHE A 75 -0.44 -21.86 13.34
N ALA A 76 0.31 -22.73 12.66
CA ALA A 76 -0.16 -24.08 12.31
C ALA A 76 -0.45 -24.97 13.54
N THR A 77 0.13 -24.69 14.71
CA THR A 77 -0.23 -25.41 15.95
C THR A 77 -1.58 -24.96 16.53
N PHE A 78 -2.03 -23.75 16.18
CA PHE A 78 -3.30 -23.18 16.60
C PHE A 78 -4.46 -23.56 15.69
N ASP A 79 -4.23 -23.54 14.38
CA ASP A 79 -5.21 -23.89 13.37
C ASP A 79 -5.27 -25.41 13.17
N GLN A 80 -5.73 -26.14 14.20
CA GLN A 80 -5.87 -27.60 14.16
C GLN A 80 -6.87 -28.08 13.10
N ASP A 81 -7.77 -27.19 12.69
CA ASP A 81 -8.85 -27.48 11.74
C ASP A 81 -8.49 -27.10 10.28
N ASP A 82 -7.28 -26.55 10.04
CA ASP A 82 -6.79 -26.06 8.75
C ASP A 82 -7.80 -25.12 8.05
N THR A 83 -8.42 -24.26 8.85
CA THR A 83 -9.46 -23.33 8.41
C THR A 83 -8.89 -22.04 7.84
N GLY A 84 -7.58 -21.79 8.04
CA GLY A 84 -6.89 -20.56 7.67
C GLY A 84 -7.07 -19.43 8.67
N GLY A 85 -7.70 -19.67 9.83
CA GLY A 85 -8.01 -18.65 10.82
C GLY A 85 -8.16 -19.21 12.23
N VAL A 86 -7.65 -18.50 13.23
CA VAL A 86 -7.66 -18.93 14.63
C VAL A 86 -8.64 -18.07 15.42
N THR A 87 -9.62 -18.71 16.07
CA THR A 87 -10.55 -18.01 16.97
C THR A 87 -9.91 -17.75 18.33
N LEU A 88 -10.42 -16.75 19.06
CA LEU A 88 -9.95 -16.44 20.42
C LEU A 88 -9.92 -17.68 21.34
N HIS A 89 -10.92 -18.55 21.26
CA HIS A 89 -10.99 -19.76 22.08
C HIS A 89 -9.87 -20.76 21.73
N GLN A 90 -9.61 -20.99 20.44
CA GLN A 90 -8.51 -21.85 19.99
C GLN A 90 -7.16 -21.27 20.41
N PHE A 91 -7.00 -19.95 20.33
CA PHE A 91 -5.81 -19.23 20.75
C PHE A 91 -5.54 -19.38 22.27
N GLU A 92 -6.55 -19.11 23.11
CA GLU A 92 -6.47 -19.26 24.57
C GLU A 92 -6.17 -20.71 24.98
N THR A 93 -6.86 -21.67 24.36
CA THR A 93 -6.66 -23.10 24.64
C THR A 93 -5.23 -23.53 24.28
N SER A 94 -4.71 -23.02 23.17
CA SER A 94 -3.37 -23.39 22.71
C SER A 94 -2.27 -22.74 23.55
N LEU A 95 -2.46 -21.48 23.98
CA LEU A 95 -1.54 -20.80 24.90
C LEU A 95 -1.54 -21.39 26.31
N ALA A 96 -2.58 -22.15 26.68
CA ALA A 96 -2.58 -22.92 27.93
C ALA A 96 -1.56 -24.08 27.89
N HIS A 97 -1.08 -24.49 26.71
CA HIS A 97 0.00 -25.45 26.59
C HIS A 97 1.36 -24.79 26.90
N PRO A 98 2.13 -25.29 27.88
CA PRO A 98 3.37 -24.67 28.31
C PRO A 98 4.45 -24.65 27.22
N GLU A 99 4.42 -25.58 26.27
CA GLU A 99 5.34 -25.62 25.13
C GLU A 99 5.12 -24.43 24.18
N VAL A 100 3.86 -24.07 23.92
CA VAL A 100 3.50 -22.93 23.09
C VAL A 100 3.85 -21.63 23.81
N ALA A 101 3.48 -21.49 25.09
CA ALA A 101 3.82 -20.30 25.87
C ALA A 101 5.35 -20.08 25.95
N ALA A 102 6.13 -21.16 26.09
CA ALA A 102 7.59 -21.10 26.04
C ALA A 102 8.11 -20.63 24.67
N LEU A 103 7.47 -21.05 23.57
CA LEU A 103 7.83 -20.63 22.21
C LEU A 103 7.64 -19.12 22.01
N PHE A 104 6.56 -18.53 22.52
CA PHE A 104 6.37 -17.08 22.51
C PHE A 104 7.44 -16.36 23.33
N SER A 105 7.85 -16.93 24.46
CA SER A 105 8.94 -16.38 25.28
C SER A 105 10.29 -16.41 24.54
N VAL A 106 10.60 -17.49 23.81
CA VAL A 106 11.79 -17.59 22.93
C VAL A 106 11.73 -16.55 21.82
N LEU A 107 10.54 -16.31 21.28
CA LEU A 107 10.26 -15.27 20.29
C LEU A 107 10.21 -13.85 20.92
N GLY A 108 10.45 -13.69 22.22
CA GLY A 108 10.47 -12.39 22.90
C GLY A 108 9.11 -11.70 22.99
N LEU A 109 8.02 -12.47 22.90
CA LEU A 109 6.64 -11.99 23.00
C LEU A 109 6.06 -12.33 24.37
N ASP A 110 5.50 -11.32 25.04
CA ASP A 110 4.77 -11.50 26.28
C ASP A 110 3.29 -11.75 25.99
N VAL A 111 2.83 -12.96 26.32
CA VAL A 111 1.45 -13.43 26.14
C VAL A 111 0.73 -13.63 27.47
N SER A 112 1.14 -12.91 28.52
CA SER A 112 0.54 -12.97 29.86
C SER A 112 -0.98 -12.69 29.88
N ASP A 113 -1.46 -11.87 28.94
CA ASP A 113 -2.89 -11.68 28.67
C ASP A 113 -3.21 -12.12 27.22
N PRO A 114 -3.61 -13.39 27.01
CA PRO A 114 -3.94 -13.93 25.70
C PRO A 114 -5.02 -13.13 24.96
N ARG A 115 -5.97 -12.57 25.71
CA ARG A 115 -7.12 -11.89 25.15
C ARG A 115 -6.75 -10.51 24.64
N SER A 116 -6.06 -9.72 25.46
CA SER A 116 -5.54 -8.42 25.01
C SER A 116 -4.52 -8.58 23.88
N PHE A 117 -3.71 -9.64 23.93
CA PHE A 117 -2.77 -9.95 22.87
C PHE A 117 -3.51 -10.26 21.55
N PHE A 118 -4.52 -11.12 21.57
CA PHE A 118 -5.35 -11.43 20.41
C PHE A 118 -6.02 -10.19 19.82
N GLU A 119 -6.64 -9.35 20.67
CA GLU A 119 -7.27 -8.09 20.24
C GLU A 119 -6.27 -7.10 19.61
N THR A 120 -5.00 -7.17 20.00
CA THR A 120 -3.93 -6.35 19.42
C THR A 120 -3.50 -6.85 18.04
N LEU A 121 -3.63 -8.15 17.78
CA LEU A 121 -3.32 -8.76 16.50
C LEU A 121 -4.49 -8.67 15.51
N ASP A 122 -5.73 -8.77 15.99
CA ASP A 122 -6.97 -8.68 15.21
C ASP A 122 -7.23 -7.21 14.77
N ILE A 123 -6.75 -6.86 13.57
CA ILE A 123 -6.82 -5.50 13.03
C ILE A 123 -8.23 -5.16 12.52
N ASP A 124 -8.94 -6.14 11.98
CA ASP A 124 -10.27 -5.91 11.40
C ASP A 124 -11.44 -6.15 12.38
N HIS A 125 -11.12 -6.65 13.58
CA HIS A 125 -12.03 -6.93 14.68
C HIS A 125 -13.09 -7.97 14.33
N ASN A 126 -12.77 -8.90 13.43
CA ASN A 126 -13.67 -9.97 13.01
C ASN A 126 -13.68 -11.17 14.01
N ARG A 127 -12.82 -11.14 15.05
CA ARG A 127 -12.61 -12.19 16.08
C ARG A 127 -12.03 -13.51 15.56
N VAL A 128 -11.44 -13.48 14.37
CA VAL A 128 -10.79 -14.58 13.68
C VAL A 128 -9.43 -14.09 13.20
N LEU A 129 -8.38 -14.61 13.80
CA LEU A 129 -7.03 -14.18 13.48
C LEU A 129 -6.52 -14.96 12.26
N GLU A 130 -6.34 -14.27 11.14
CA GLU A 130 -5.73 -14.84 9.94
C GLU A 130 -4.21 -14.99 10.11
N VAL A 131 -3.60 -15.89 9.34
CA VAL A 131 -2.14 -16.14 9.41
C VAL A 131 -1.32 -14.87 9.18
N ASP A 132 -1.73 -14.04 8.23
CA ASP A 132 -1.04 -12.80 7.89
C ASP A 132 -1.14 -11.78 9.03
N GLU A 133 -2.31 -11.68 9.68
CA GLU A 133 -2.53 -10.79 10.83
C GLU A 133 -1.72 -11.25 12.06
N PHE A 134 -1.67 -12.56 12.30
CA PHE A 134 -0.86 -13.14 13.37
C PHE A 134 0.63 -12.85 13.16
N VAL A 135 1.17 -13.20 11.99
CA VAL A 135 2.60 -13.06 11.68
C VAL A 135 3.00 -11.58 11.70
N MET A 136 2.26 -10.72 11.00
CA MET A 136 2.57 -9.29 10.94
C MET A 136 2.43 -8.62 12.31
N GLY A 137 1.39 -8.99 13.07
CA GLY A 137 1.19 -8.44 14.40
C GLY A 137 2.25 -8.90 15.40
N CYS A 138 2.70 -10.16 15.35
CA CYS A 138 3.80 -10.66 16.19
C CYS A 138 5.13 -9.97 15.86
N LEU A 139 5.47 -9.82 14.58
CA LEU A 139 6.67 -9.09 14.16
C LEU A 139 6.62 -7.61 14.58
N ARG A 140 5.42 -7.01 14.57
CA ARG A 140 5.20 -5.64 15.06
C ARG A 140 5.48 -5.54 16.57
N LEU A 141 4.99 -6.50 17.36
CA LEU A 141 5.15 -6.54 18.82
C LEU A 141 6.59 -6.85 19.26
N GLN A 142 7.36 -7.62 18.47
CA GLN A 142 8.80 -7.85 18.71
C GLN A 142 9.66 -6.59 18.54
N GLY A 143 9.10 -5.45 18.13
CA GLY A 143 9.86 -4.23 17.87
C GLY A 143 10.69 -4.27 16.57
N LEU A 144 10.59 -5.36 15.80
CA LEU A 144 11.13 -5.48 14.44
C LEU A 144 10.32 -4.64 13.44
N ALA A 145 9.16 -4.14 13.86
CA ALA A 145 8.31 -3.21 13.11
C ALA A 145 9.03 -1.96 12.60
N LYS A 146 10.02 -1.42 13.34
CA LYS A 146 10.79 -0.23 12.90
C LYS A 146 11.52 -0.45 11.58
N ALA A 147 11.69 -1.69 11.14
CA ALA A 147 12.28 -2.03 9.86
C ALA A 147 11.27 -2.65 8.86
N MET A 148 9.99 -2.72 9.24
CA MET A 148 8.86 -3.26 8.45
C MET A 148 7.83 -2.20 8.04
N ASP A 149 8.00 -0.93 8.40
CA ASP A 149 7.08 0.15 8.05
C ASP A 149 6.67 0.13 6.56
N VAL A 150 7.56 -0.27 5.65
CA VAL A 150 7.25 -0.37 4.22
C VAL A 150 6.26 -1.51 3.90
N ALA A 151 6.43 -2.69 4.49
CA ALA A 151 5.56 -3.84 4.22
C ALA A 151 4.16 -3.63 4.82
N THR A 152 4.10 -3.07 6.03
CA THR A 152 2.84 -2.69 6.70
C THR A 152 2.12 -1.61 5.91
N VAL A 153 2.83 -0.55 5.49
CA VAL A 153 2.26 0.51 4.64
C VAL A 153 1.76 -0.06 3.30
N MET A 154 2.49 -0.99 2.69
CA MET A 154 2.06 -1.63 1.45
C MET A 154 0.79 -2.47 1.64
N HIS A 155 0.70 -3.26 2.72
CA HIS A 155 -0.50 -4.05 3.01
C HIS A 155 -1.71 -3.16 3.31
N GLU A 156 -1.53 -2.11 4.13
CA GLU A 156 -2.58 -1.11 4.38
C GLU A 156 -3.00 -0.41 3.10
N ALA A 157 -2.06 -0.06 2.22
CA ALA A 157 -2.35 0.53 0.92
C ALA A 157 -3.16 -0.42 0.04
N THR A 158 -2.83 -1.72 -0.01
CA THR A 158 -3.62 -2.72 -0.74
C THR A 158 -5.03 -2.86 -0.18
N LYS A 159 -5.20 -2.86 1.14
CA LYS A 159 -6.51 -2.95 1.81
C LYS A 159 -7.36 -1.71 1.54
N VAL A 160 -6.78 -0.52 1.62
CA VAL A 160 -7.42 0.76 1.28
C VAL A 160 -7.80 0.80 -0.20
N PHE A 161 -6.91 0.35 -1.09
CA PHE A 161 -7.18 0.28 -2.52
C PHE A 161 -8.39 -0.62 -2.83
N ASN A 162 -8.44 -1.81 -2.23
CA ASN A 162 -9.55 -2.74 -2.41
C ASN A 162 -10.88 -2.15 -1.88
N ARG A 163 -10.87 -1.53 -0.69
CA ARG A 163 -12.07 -0.86 -0.13
C ARG A 163 -12.56 0.28 -1.02
N THR A 164 -11.64 1.09 -1.54
CA THR A 164 -11.95 2.23 -2.41
C THR A 164 -12.52 1.76 -3.74
N ARG A 165 -11.95 0.69 -4.32
CA ARG A 165 -12.45 0.05 -5.55
C ARG A 165 -13.86 -0.51 -5.35
N SER A 166 -14.12 -1.22 -4.26
CA SER A 166 -15.48 -1.72 -3.95
C SER A 166 -16.48 -0.58 -3.73
N ALA A 167 -16.07 0.51 -3.09
CA ALA A 167 -16.91 1.69 -2.92
C ALA A 167 -17.23 2.36 -4.27
N ALA A 168 -16.24 2.53 -5.15
CA ALA A 168 -16.41 3.09 -6.48
C ALA A 168 -17.40 2.27 -7.33
N GLN A 169 -17.27 0.94 -7.31
CA GLN A 169 -18.20 0.04 -8.02
C GLN A 169 -19.64 0.16 -7.48
N ARG A 170 -19.80 0.32 -6.16
CA ARG A 170 -21.13 0.56 -5.56
C ARG A 170 -21.72 1.89 -6.02
N THR A 171 -20.92 2.95 -6.07
CA THR A 171 -21.39 4.26 -6.55
C THR A 171 -21.79 4.24 -8.02
N GLU A 172 -21.03 3.58 -8.89
CA GLU A 172 -21.37 3.41 -10.31
C GLU A 172 -22.68 2.64 -10.48
N THR A 173 -22.85 1.55 -9.71
CA THR A 173 -24.08 0.74 -9.75
C THR A 173 -25.31 1.54 -9.29
N LEU A 174 -25.16 2.37 -8.26
CA LEU A 174 -26.24 3.24 -7.79
C LEU A 174 -26.58 4.33 -8.80
N LEU A 175 -25.57 4.94 -9.42
CA LEU A 175 -25.76 5.98 -10.44
C LEU A 175 -26.54 5.41 -11.64
N ALA A 176 -26.14 4.24 -12.13
CA ALA A 176 -26.82 3.55 -13.24
C ALA A 176 -28.28 3.21 -12.90
N ARG A 177 -28.57 2.83 -11.65
CA ARG A 177 -29.95 2.58 -11.21
C ARG A 177 -30.78 3.86 -11.19
N VAL A 178 -30.23 4.97 -10.71
CA VAL A 178 -30.93 6.26 -10.67
C VAL A 178 -31.21 6.75 -12.09
N GLU A 179 -30.24 6.66 -13.00
CA GLU A 179 -30.41 7.02 -14.41
C GLU A 179 -31.52 6.21 -15.09
N HIS A 180 -31.53 4.89 -14.85
CA HIS A 180 -32.58 4.01 -15.38
C HIS A 180 -33.98 4.36 -14.84
N LEU A 181 -34.11 4.65 -13.54
CA LEU A 181 -35.38 5.06 -12.93
C LEU A 181 -35.87 6.42 -13.46
N LEU A 182 -34.97 7.39 -13.63
CA LEU A 182 -35.30 8.69 -14.23
C LEU A 182 -35.73 8.51 -15.70
N GLY A 183 -35.05 7.67 -16.47
CA GLY A 183 -35.44 7.36 -17.86
C GLY A 183 -36.84 6.75 -17.96
N GLN A 184 -37.19 5.83 -17.05
CA GLN A 184 -38.53 5.25 -16.97
C GLN A 184 -39.60 6.28 -16.56
N ALA A 185 -39.29 7.14 -15.59
CA ALA A 185 -40.21 8.19 -15.14
C ALA A 185 -40.49 9.21 -16.26
N VAL A 186 -39.46 9.66 -16.97
CA VAL A 186 -39.60 10.58 -18.11
C VAL A 186 -40.38 9.94 -19.27
N ALA A 187 -40.12 8.66 -19.58
CA ALA A 187 -40.86 7.93 -20.59
C ALA A 187 -42.34 7.73 -20.24
N SER A 188 -42.67 7.60 -18.94
CA SER A 188 -44.05 7.50 -18.47
C SER A 188 -44.81 8.83 -18.55
N GLN A 189 -44.12 9.97 -18.35
CA GLN A 189 -44.69 11.32 -18.43
C GLN A 189 -45.01 11.75 -19.88
N GLY A 190 -44.16 11.41 -20.85
CA GLY A 190 -44.41 11.72 -22.27
C GLY A 190 -45.61 10.97 -22.87
N ARG A 191 -46.09 9.90 -22.22
CA ARG A 191 -47.26 9.13 -22.64
C ARG A 191 -48.58 9.70 -22.10
N THR A 192 -48.54 10.48 -21.02
CA THR A 192 -49.74 11.14 -20.47
C THR A 192 -50.07 12.44 -21.19
N ASP A 193 -49.08 13.18 -21.69
CA ASP A 193 -49.31 14.46 -22.39
C ASP A 193 -49.92 14.28 -23.80
N ASN A 194 -49.68 13.14 -24.46
CA ASN A 194 -50.24 12.84 -25.79
C ASN A 194 -51.73 12.44 -25.78
N LEU A 195 -52.36 12.29 -24.60
CA LEU A 195 -53.80 12.02 -24.50
C LEU A 195 -54.66 13.29 -24.30
N GLY A 196 -54.06 14.48 -24.19
CA GLY A 196 -54.77 15.72 -23.84
C GLY A 196 -55.33 16.56 -25.01
N THR A 197 -54.97 16.28 -26.26
CA THR A 197 -55.31 17.15 -27.40
C THR A 197 -56.30 16.49 -28.36
N ARG A 198 -57.57 16.36 -27.96
CA ARG A 198 -58.67 16.07 -28.91
C ARG A 198 -59.86 17.00 -28.64
N ALA A 199 -60.21 17.77 -29.67
CA ALA A 199 -61.22 18.82 -29.74
C ALA A 199 -62.64 18.38 -29.27
N PRO A 200 -63.50 19.32 -28.82
CA PRO A 200 -64.82 19.00 -28.28
C PRO A 200 -65.84 18.69 -29.40
N PRO A 201 -66.81 17.79 -29.17
CA PRO A 201 -67.82 17.46 -30.16
C PRO A 201 -69.10 18.31 -30.02
N ASP A 202 -69.61 18.64 -31.21
CA ASP A 202 -70.90 19.17 -31.64
C ASP A 202 -72.10 19.05 -30.68
N THR A 203 -72.76 20.20 -30.51
CA THR A 203 -74.10 20.38 -29.92
C THR A 203 -75.20 20.01 -30.91
N VAL A 204 -76.20 19.25 -30.45
CA VAL A 204 -77.51 19.06 -31.13
C VAL A 204 -78.64 19.23 -30.09
N PRO A 205 -79.79 19.83 -30.44
CA PRO A 205 -80.60 20.66 -29.55
C PRO A 205 -81.86 19.96 -29.01
N ILE A 206 -82.40 20.48 -27.90
CA ILE A 206 -83.76 20.17 -27.42
C ILE A 206 -84.58 21.46 -27.45
N ASP A 207 -85.68 21.39 -28.17
CA ASP A 207 -86.64 22.44 -28.44
C ASP A 207 -87.74 22.51 -27.38
N SER A 208 -88.26 23.74 -27.22
CA SER A 208 -89.56 24.11 -26.65
C SER A 208 -89.83 23.83 -25.17
N ALA A 209 -90.57 24.63 -24.44
CA ALA A 209 -91.05 26.00 -24.53
C ALA A 209 -91.76 26.24 -23.20
N SER A 210 -91.86 27.50 -22.78
CA SER A 210 -92.95 28.07 -21.96
C SER A 210 -93.32 27.33 -20.66
N ASP A 211 -93.27 27.96 -19.49
CA ASP A 211 -94.09 29.14 -19.24
C ASP A 211 -93.80 29.71 -17.84
N THR A 212 -93.86 31.04 -17.77
CA THR A 212 -94.31 31.91 -16.65
C THR A 212 -93.97 31.51 -15.20
N SER A 213 -93.35 32.37 -14.40
CA SER A 213 -93.96 33.64 -13.99
C SER A 213 -92.92 34.59 -13.39
N TYR A 214 -93.04 35.83 -13.82
CA TYR A 214 -92.30 37.01 -13.39
C TYR A 214 -93.22 37.83 -12.45
N ILE A 215 -92.62 38.79 -11.73
CA ILE A 215 -93.23 40.06 -11.25
C ILE A 215 -93.94 39.97 -9.88
N GLN A 216 -93.39 40.57 -8.82
CA GLN A 216 -93.63 41.96 -8.33
C GLN A 216 -94.95 42.02 -7.51
N VAL A 217 -95.18 42.77 -6.44
CA VAL A 217 -95.11 44.22 -6.26
C VAL A 217 -95.35 44.49 -4.75
N SER A 218 -94.61 45.43 -4.18
CA SER A 218 -95.07 46.17 -3.00
C SER A 218 -96.09 47.21 -3.43
N SER A 219 -97.31 47.08 -2.90
CA SER A 219 -98.28 48.14 -2.59
C SER A 219 -98.95 48.97 -3.71
N LEU A 220 -100.29 49.01 -3.57
CA LEU A 220 -101.29 50.03 -3.94
C LEU A 220 -101.91 49.96 -5.34
#